data_AF-A0A6M3KFH4-F1
#
_entry.id   AF-A0A6M3KFH4-F1
#
_cell.length_a   1.000
_cell.length_b   1.000
_cell.length_c   1.000
_cell.angle_alpha   90.00
_cell.angle_beta   90.00
_cell.angle_gamma   90.00
#
_symmetry.space_group_name_H-M   'P 1'
#
loop_
_entity.id
_entity.type
_entity.pdbx_description
1 polymer ?
#
loop_
_entity_poly.entity_id
_entity_poly.type
_entity_poly.pdbx_seq_one_letter_code
_entity_poly.pdbx_strand_id
1 'polypeptide(L)'
;MTIENESLLKEAEELKIDVKKFDEEEALQDAVDEKKDEIEEQKKKENDVEYWKAEAKKSFEERDRFKKDYRTVNKKLGELTDKLNEAPNKSEFDKIQNELKELKKLKDDLDELAAAKELEDKTELEKQEIRFKKEIDRFEINFKAQLEEVSKKVSQRDEQLGEREKEIKRLRRYQLDSEIMKVANKHKAYNPSQIVKLISSDFTYDETLEKFTFHVLDEKGKLIDEKSVEERIKEFLEDPDNDNLVESEVNTTGTGEKKSDKFVSGKKRGGYDPKDPKLVEQADFKGLSVDDHIDILIKRDEKLKKIKEKS
;
A
#
# COMPACT_ATOMS: atom_id res chain seq x y z
N MET A 1 -0.53 35.16 63.33
CA MET A 1 -0.14 36.34 62.54
C MET A 1 -1.17 36.47 61.42
N THR A 2 -1.46 37.68 60.92
CA THR A 2 -2.41 37.83 59.81
C THR A 2 -1.67 37.63 58.50
N ILE A 3 -2.11 36.67 57.69
CA ILE A 3 -1.69 36.49 56.30
C ILE A 3 -2.22 37.69 55.52
N GLU A 4 -1.34 38.49 54.92
CA GLU A 4 -1.68 39.75 54.25
C GLU A 4 -1.77 39.61 52.72
N ASN A 5 -1.33 38.47 52.17
CA ASN A 5 -1.38 38.21 50.73
C ASN A 5 -2.80 37.91 50.22
N GLU A 6 -3.51 38.95 49.78
CA GLU A 6 -4.89 38.86 49.24
C GLU A 6 -5.02 37.93 48.03
N SER A 7 -3.97 37.76 47.22
CA SER A 7 -3.99 36.87 46.06
C SER A 7 -4.03 35.41 46.50
N LEU A 8 -3.22 35.07 47.50
CA LEU A 8 -3.14 33.72 48.04
C LEU A 8 -4.43 33.33 48.78
N LEU A 9 -5.04 34.28 49.50
CA LEU A 9 -6.32 34.07 50.19
C LEU A 9 -7.46 33.77 49.21
N LYS A 10 -7.52 34.48 48.07
CA LYS A 10 -8.52 34.22 47.01
C LYS A 10 -8.32 32.85 46.39
N GLU A 11 -7.08 32.48 46.09
CA GLU A 11 -6.76 31.21 45.47
C GLU A 11 -7.04 30.01 46.42
N ALA A 12 -6.74 30.18 47.71
CA ALA A 12 -7.12 29.23 48.75
C ALA A 12 -8.65 29.09 48.88
N GLU A 13 -9.40 30.20 48.80
CA GLU A 13 -10.86 30.19 48.84
C GLU A 13 -11.47 29.50 47.61
N GLU A 14 -10.94 29.77 46.41
CA GLU A 14 -11.32 29.11 45.15
C GLU A 14 -11.06 27.58 45.21
N LEU A 15 -9.93 27.18 45.83
CA LEU A 15 -9.55 25.78 46.04
C LEU A 15 -10.19 25.16 47.29
N LYS A 16 -11.04 25.90 48.02
CA LYS A 16 -11.74 25.49 49.26
C LYS A 16 -10.80 25.02 50.38
N ILE A 17 -9.64 25.65 50.51
CA ILE A 17 -8.67 25.41 51.58
C ILE A 17 -9.03 26.28 52.79
N ASP A 18 -9.07 25.65 53.97
CA ASP A 18 -9.39 26.36 55.22
C ASP A 18 -8.19 27.15 55.73
N VAL A 19 -8.13 28.42 55.35
CA VAL A 19 -7.04 29.37 55.65
C VAL A 19 -6.76 29.46 57.16
N LYS A 20 -7.77 29.25 58.03
CA LYS A 20 -7.63 29.38 59.49
C LYS A 20 -6.75 28.30 60.13
N LYS A 21 -6.35 27.28 59.37
CA LYS A 21 -5.47 26.20 59.83
C LYS A 21 -3.99 26.51 59.63
N PHE A 22 -3.65 27.64 59.00
CA PHE A 22 -2.30 28.00 58.66
C PHE A 22 -1.93 29.31 59.37
N ASP A 23 -0.87 29.25 60.17
CA ASP A 23 -0.37 30.41 60.91
C ASP A 23 0.72 31.19 60.13
N GLU A 24 1.23 30.59 59.04
CA GLU A 24 2.31 31.08 58.20
C GLU A 24 1.90 31.07 56.71
N GLU A 25 2.29 32.11 55.97
CA GLU A 25 1.94 32.26 54.54
C GLU A 25 2.55 31.16 53.66
N GLU A 26 3.77 30.74 53.97
CA GLU A 26 4.50 29.67 53.25
C GLU A 26 3.75 28.33 53.35
N ALA A 27 3.24 27.99 54.54
CA ALA A 27 2.45 26.78 54.75
C ALA A 27 1.09 26.81 54.03
N LEU A 28 0.49 28.00 53.84
CA LEU A 28 -0.72 28.16 53.04
C LEU A 28 -0.42 28.04 51.53
N GLN A 29 0.72 28.57 51.08
CA GLN A 29 1.18 28.47 49.69
C GLN A 29 1.42 27.01 49.30
N ASP A 30 2.13 26.25 50.14
CA ASP A 30 2.38 24.82 49.91
C ASP A 30 1.07 24.03 49.78
N ALA A 31 0.08 24.31 50.64
CA ALA A 31 -1.22 23.65 50.59
C ALA A 31 -2.04 24.02 49.34
N VAL A 32 -1.90 25.26 48.85
CA VAL A 32 -2.50 25.74 47.61
C VAL A 32 -1.89 25.04 46.40
N ASP A 33 -0.56 24.93 46.36
CA ASP A 33 0.15 24.29 45.26
C ASP A 33 -0.07 22.77 45.24
N GLU A 34 -0.07 22.09 46.39
CA GLU A 34 -0.41 20.66 46.49
C GLU A 34 -1.84 20.39 45.98
N LYS A 35 -2.80 21.27 46.29
CA LYS A 35 -4.18 21.14 45.79
C LYS A 35 -4.31 21.39 44.30
N LYS A 36 -3.52 22.30 43.73
CA LYS A 36 -3.49 22.51 42.27
C LYS A 36 -2.92 21.30 41.55
N ASP A 37 -1.83 20.73 42.07
CA ASP A 37 -1.20 19.54 41.51
C ASP A 37 -2.16 18.34 41.54
N GLU A 38 -2.90 18.13 42.64
CA GLU A 38 -3.94 17.10 42.73
C GLU A 38 -5.05 17.28 41.67
N ILE A 39 -5.51 18.52 41.46
CA ILE A 39 -6.55 18.83 40.46
C ILE A 39 -6.02 18.62 39.04
N GLU A 40 -4.77 19.00 38.76
CA GLU A 40 -4.14 18.79 37.46
C GLU A 40 -3.94 17.30 37.17
N GLU A 41 -3.53 16.51 38.17
CA GLU A 41 -3.38 15.06 38.05
C GLU A 41 -4.74 14.36 37.83
N GLN A 42 -5.80 14.82 38.50
CA GLN A 42 -7.17 14.34 38.27
C GLN A 42 -7.64 14.65 36.84
N LYS A 43 -7.40 15.87 36.33
CA LYS A 43 -7.73 16.24 34.95
C LYS A 43 -6.96 15.41 33.91
N LYS A 44 -5.68 15.10 34.17
CA LYS A 44 -4.89 14.20 33.31
C LYS A 44 -5.48 12.78 33.30
N LYS A 45 -5.85 12.24 34.46
CA LYS A 45 -6.50 10.93 34.58
C LYS A 45 -7.87 10.88 33.93
N GLU A 46 -8.70 11.92 34.07
CA GLU A 46 -10.00 12.00 33.40
C GLU A 46 -9.87 12.06 31.88
N ASN A 47 -8.95 12.87 31.36
CA ASN A 47 -8.66 12.93 29.92
C ASN A 47 -8.18 11.58 29.37
N ASP A 48 -7.32 10.86 30.09
CA ASP A 48 -6.90 9.51 29.72
C ASP A 48 -8.07 8.52 29.73
N VAL A 49 -8.93 8.56 30.75
CA VAL A 49 -10.10 7.68 30.85
C VAL A 49 -11.10 7.95 29.74
N GLU A 50 -11.34 9.21 29.38
CA GLU A 50 -12.20 9.57 28.24
C GLU A 50 -11.61 9.10 26.91
N TYR A 51 -10.30 9.25 26.72
CA TYR A 51 -9.60 8.72 25.56
C TYR A 51 -9.78 7.20 25.44
N TRP A 52 -9.54 6.45 26.51
CA TRP A 52 -9.70 4.99 26.52
C TRP A 52 -11.15 4.55 26.31
N LYS A 53 -12.14 5.27 26.84
CA LYS A 53 -13.56 5.01 26.57
C LYS A 53 -13.91 5.23 25.10
N ALA A 54 -13.41 6.31 24.49
CA ALA A 54 -13.63 6.59 23.07
C ALA A 54 -12.97 5.52 22.18
N GLU A 55 -11.75 5.11 22.51
CA GLU A 55 -11.00 4.11 21.75
C GLU A 55 -11.62 2.70 21.90
N ALA A 56 -12.07 2.34 23.10
CA ALA A 56 -12.82 1.10 23.32
C ALA A 56 -14.14 1.09 22.54
N LYS A 57 -14.86 2.22 22.49
CA LYS A 57 -16.09 2.34 21.71
C LYS A 57 -15.83 2.13 20.22
N LYS A 58 -14.82 2.77 19.64
CA LYS A 58 -14.41 2.56 18.24
C LYS A 58 -14.06 1.09 17.98
N SER A 59 -13.27 0.48 18.86
CA SER A 59 -12.87 -0.92 18.75
C SER A 59 -14.07 -1.86 18.77
N PHE A 60 -15.08 -1.59 19.61
CA PHE A 60 -16.31 -2.38 19.62
C PHE A 60 -17.17 -2.18 18.37
N GLU A 61 -17.26 -0.95 17.87
CA GLU A 61 -17.96 -0.66 16.62
C GLU A 61 -17.30 -1.37 15.42
N GLU A 62 -15.97 -1.36 15.34
CA GLU A 62 -15.21 -2.08 14.30
C GLU A 62 -15.40 -3.59 14.41
N ARG A 63 -15.30 -4.15 15.62
CA ARG A 63 -15.55 -5.58 15.87
C ARG A 63 -16.95 -5.99 15.44
N ASP A 64 -17.95 -5.18 15.76
CA ASP A 64 -19.35 -5.49 15.46
C ASP A 64 -19.66 -5.35 13.97
N ARG A 65 -19.05 -4.36 13.28
CA ARG A 65 -19.05 -4.29 11.80
C ARG A 65 -18.42 -5.54 11.18
N PHE A 66 -17.24 -5.93 11.64
CA PHE A 66 -16.56 -7.12 11.14
C PHE A 66 -17.40 -8.39 11.32
N LYS A 67 -18.04 -8.57 12.49
CA LYS A 67 -18.96 -9.70 12.72
C LYS A 67 -20.15 -9.68 11.76
N LYS A 68 -20.70 -8.51 11.46
CA LYS A 68 -21.81 -8.37 10.50
C LYS A 68 -21.37 -8.71 9.08
N ASP A 69 -20.19 -8.26 8.67
CA ASP A 69 -19.62 -8.55 7.36
C ASP A 69 -19.31 -10.03 7.21
N TYR A 70 -18.70 -10.65 8.23
CA TYR A 70 -18.43 -12.08 8.26
C TYR A 70 -19.71 -12.92 8.10
N ARG A 71 -20.79 -12.57 8.81
CA ARG A 71 -22.09 -13.24 8.65
C ARG A 71 -22.65 -13.09 7.23
N THR A 72 -22.51 -11.90 6.66
CA THR A 72 -23.01 -11.60 5.31
C THR A 72 -22.24 -12.38 4.25
N VAL A 73 -20.91 -12.42 4.37
CA VAL A 73 -20.03 -13.19 3.47
C VAL A 73 -20.34 -14.68 3.58
N ASN A 74 -20.44 -15.23 4.79
CA ASN A 74 -20.78 -16.64 4.97
C ASN A 74 -22.15 -17.01 4.40
N LYS A 75 -23.15 -16.12 4.54
CA LYS A 75 -24.46 -16.34 3.92
C LYS A 75 -24.36 -16.40 2.39
N LYS A 76 -23.67 -15.43 1.77
CA LYS A 76 -23.44 -15.42 0.31
C LYS A 76 -22.64 -16.63 -0.16
N LEU A 77 -21.66 -17.07 0.64
CA LEU A 77 -20.84 -18.22 0.32
C LEU A 77 -21.67 -19.52 0.38
N GLY A 78 -22.57 -19.64 1.37
CA GLY A 78 -23.58 -20.70 1.41
C GLY A 78 -24.47 -20.69 0.17
N GLU A 79 -25.08 -19.55 -0.15
CA GLU A 79 -25.94 -19.39 -1.34
C GLU A 79 -25.22 -19.72 -2.66
N LEU A 80 -23.94 -19.37 -2.78
CA LEU A 80 -23.11 -19.72 -3.95
C LEU A 80 -22.76 -21.20 -3.99
N THR A 81 -22.52 -21.82 -2.83
CA THR A 81 -22.25 -23.26 -2.73
C THR A 81 -23.49 -24.06 -3.12
N ASP A 82 -24.67 -23.64 -2.66
CA ASP A 82 -25.94 -24.29 -3.03
C ASP A 82 -26.19 -24.16 -4.54
N LYS A 83 -25.99 -22.97 -5.12
CA LYS A 83 -26.08 -22.77 -6.58
C LYS A 83 -25.06 -23.58 -7.38
N LEU A 84 -23.86 -23.79 -6.83
CA LEU A 84 -22.84 -24.61 -7.47
C LEU A 84 -23.20 -26.09 -7.43
N ASN A 85 -23.84 -26.55 -6.35
CA ASN A 85 -24.35 -27.91 -6.23
C ASN A 85 -25.57 -28.17 -7.11
N GLU A 86 -26.41 -27.15 -7.34
CA GLU A 86 -27.54 -27.19 -8.28
C GLU A 86 -27.13 -27.01 -9.75
N ALA A 87 -25.92 -26.50 -10.00
CA ALA A 87 -25.43 -26.31 -11.36
C ALA A 87 -25.18 -27.67 -12.04
N PRO A 88 -25.53 -27.81 -13.33
CA PRO A 88 -25.23 -29.02 -14.08
C PRO A 88 -23.74 -29.29 -14.04
N ASN A 89 -23.38 -30.54 -13.77
CA ASN A 89 -21.98 -30.94 -13.77
C ASN A 89 -21.37 -30.70 -15.17
N LYS A 90 -20.04 -30.61 -15.25
CA LYS A 90 -19.34 -30.30 -16.51
C LYS A 90 -19.75 -31.23 -17.67
N SER A 91 -20.03 -32.49 -17.37
CA SER A 91 -20.47 -33.49 -18.36
C SER A 91 -21.87 -33.20 -18.91
N GLU A 92 -22.83 -32.84 -18.05
CA GLU A 92 -24.17 -32.40 -18.46
C GLU A 92 -24.12 -31.08 -19.22
N PHE A 93 -23.28 -30.14 -18.80
CA PHE A 93 -23.09 -28.89 -19.52
C PHE A 93 -22.50 -29.11 -20.92
N ASP A 94 -21.50 -29.98 -21.06
CA ASP A 94 -20.92 -30.34 -22.34
C ASP A 94 -21.95 -31.03 -23.26
N LYS A 95 -22.84 -31.87 -22.70
CA LYS A 95 -23.96 -32.47 -23.45
C LYS A 95 -24.94 -31.40 -23.94
N ILE A 96 -25.36 -30.49 -23.06
CA ILE A 96 -26.26 -29.37 -23.42
C ILE A 96 -25.63 -28.49 -24.51
N GLN A 97 -24.31 -28.23 -24.44
CA GLN A 97 -23.62 -27.49 -25.50
C GLN A 97 -23.59 -28.24 -26.83
N ASN A 98 -23.44 -29.57 -26.81
CA ASN A 98 -23.46 -30.38 -28.02
C ASN A 98 -24.86 -30.44 -28.63
N GLU A 99 -25.90 -30.65 -27.83
CA GLU A 99 -27.30 -30.59 -28.27
C GLU A 99 -27.65 -29.22 -28.86
N LEU A 100 -27.16 -28.13 -28.27
CA LEU A 100 -27.31 -26.78 -28.84
C LEU A 100 -26.61 -26.61 -30.19
N LYS A 101 -25.43 -27.22 -30.38
CA LYS A 101 -24.73 -27.18 -31.67
C LYS A 101 -25.47 -27.99 -32.73
N GLU A 102 -26.02 -29.14 -32.35
CA GLU A 102 -26.82 -29.99 -33.24
C GLU A 102 -28.13 -29.30 -33.64
N LEU A 103 -28.83 -28.68 -32.69
CA LEU A 103 -30.04 -27.88 -32.96
C LEU A 103 -29.75 -26.69 -33.87
N LYS A 104 -28.61 -26.02 -33.70
CA LYS A 104 -28.20 -24.93 -34.61
C LYS A 104 -27.96 -25.44 -36.03
N LYS A 105 -27.22 -26.54 -36.19
CA LYS A 105 -27.01 -27.16 -37.51
C LYS A 105 -28.33 -27.56 -38.16
N LEU A 106 -29.23 -28.18 -37.39
CA LEU A 106 -30.53 -28.62 -37.90
C LEU A 106 -31.41 -27.44 -38.31
N LYS A 107 -31.32 -26.31 -37.58
CA LYS A 107 -31.97 -25.06 -37.98
C LYS A 107 -31.37 -24.50 -39.27
N ASP A 108 -30.04 -24.44 -39.36
CA ASP A 108 -29.36 -23.95 -40.57
C ASP A 108 -29.70 -24.81 -41.79
N ASP A 109 -29.75 -26.15 -41.64
CA ASP A 109 -30.15 -27.10 -42.69
C ASP A 109 -31.62 -26.90 -43.11
N LEU A 110 -32.52 -26.62 -42.15
CA LEU A 110 -33.92 -26.30 -42.43
C LEU A 110 -34.08 -24.97 -43.16
N ASP A 111 -33.32 -23.95 -42.75
CA ASP A 111 -33.33 -22.63 -43.39
C ASP A 111 -32.74 -22.71 -44.81
N GLU A 112 -31.73 -23.57 -45.04
CA GLU A 112 -31.21 -23.86 -46.38
C GLU A 112 -32.21 -24.60 -47.27
N LEU A 113 -32.91 -25.61 -46.74
CA LEU A 113 -33.98 -26.33 -47.44
C LEU A 113 -35.18 -25.42 -47.77
N ALA A 114 -35.57 -24.55 -46.84
CA ALA A 114 -36.62 -23.57 -47.06
C ALA A 114 -36.20 -22.54 -48.13
N ALA A 115 -34.97 -22.04 -48.08
CA ALA A 115 -34.43 -21.15 -49.10
C ALA A 115 -34.30 -21.83 -50.48
N ALA A 116 -33.94 -23.12 -50.53
CA ALA A 116 -33.84 -23.88 -51.77
C ALA A 116 -35.22 -24.07 -52.43
N LYS A 117 -36.26 -24.38 -51.65
CA LYS A 117 -37.65 -24.46 -52.13
C LYS A 117 -38.18 -23.11 -52.58
N GLU A 118 -37.89 -22.03 -51.85
CA GLU A 118 -38.26 -20.68 -52.30
C GLU A 118 -37.53 -20.26 -53.59
N LEU A 119 -36.31 -20.74 -53.83
CA LEU A 119 -35.58 -20.47 -55.06
C LEU A 119 -36.12 -21.26 -56.27
N GLU A 120 -36.82 -22.38 -56.09
CA GLU A 120 -37.33 -23.18 -57.21
C GLU A 120 -38.43 -22.44 -58.00
N ASP A 121 -39.24 -21.61 -57.31
CA ASP A 121 -40.36 -20.87 -57.89
C ASP A 121 -40.03 -19.41 -58.28
N LYS A 122 -38.80 -18.93 -58.00
CA LYS A 122 -38.39 -17.52 -58.18
C LYS A 122 -37.57 -17.30 -59.46
N THR A 123 -37.72 -16.11 -60.05
CA THR A 123 -37.00 -15.71 -61.28
C THR A 123 -35.49 -15.55 -61.04
N GLU A 124 -34.65 -15.66 -62.09
CA GLU A 124 -33.19 -15.50 -62.01
C GLU A 124 -32.73 -14.23 -61.25
N LEU A 125 -33.50 -13.14 -61.35
CA LEU A 125 -33.26 -11.88 -60.63
C LEU A 125 -33.40 -12.03 -59.11
N GLU A 126 -34.45 -12.68 -58.64
CA GLU A 126 -34.68 -12.91 -57.20
C GLU A 126 -33.65 -13.88 -56.62
N LYS A 127 -33.16 -14.84 -57.42
CA LYS A 127 -32.05 -15.73 -57.02
C LYS A 127 -30.76 -14.95 -56.78
N GLN A 128 -30.48 -13.93 -57.60
CA GLN A 128 -29.34 -13.05 -57.42
C GLN A 128 -29.51 -12.15 -56.19
N GLU A 129 -30.69 -11.58 -55.96
CA GLU A 129 -30.97 -10.78 -54.75
C GLU A 129 -30.77 -11.58 -53.46
N ILE A 130 -31.24 -12.83 -53.41
CA ILE A 130 -31.05 -13.71 -52.24
C ILE A 130 -29.56 -14.02 -52.03
N ARG A 131 -28.78 -14.24 -53.10
CA ARG A 131 -27.32 -14.47 -52.99
C ARG A 131 -26.60 -13.22 -52.47
N PHE A 132 -26.91 -12.05 -53.02
CA PHE A 132 -26.32 -10.79 -52.56
C PHE A 132 -26.68 -10.51 -51.09
N LYS A 133 -27.93 -10.75 -50.69
CA LYS A 133 -28.35 -10.59 -49.30
C LYS A 133 -27.58 -11.54 -48.36
N LYS A 134 -27.41 -12.80 -48.74
CA LYS A 134 -26.58 -13.76 -47.97
C LYS A 134 -25.11 -13.34 -47.89
N GLU A 135 -24.56 -12.74 -48.95
CA GLU A 135 -23.20 -12.20 -48.92
C GLU A 135 -23.08 -10.99 -47.99
N ILE A 136 -24.06 -10.08 -48.01
CA ILE A 136 -24.12 -8.95 -47.08
C ILE A 136 -24.20 -9.45 -45.63
N ASP A 137 -25.08 -10.41 -45.34
CA ASP A 137 -25.23 -10.98 -44.01
C ASP A 137 -23.92 -11.65 -43.53
N ARG A 138 -23.23 -12.39 -44.42
CA ARG A 138 -21.91 -12.96 -44.12
C ARG A 138 -20.87 -11.88 -43.87
N PHE A 139 -20.87 -10.81 -44.66
CA PHE A 139 -19.98 -9.67 -44.47
C PHE A 139 -20.23 -8.99 -43.13
N GLU A 140 -21.48 -8.77 -42.74
CA GLU A 140 -21.83 -8.18 -41.44
C GLU A 140 -21.41 -9.06 -40.27
N ILE A 141 -21.59 -10.38 -40.37
CA ILE A 141 -21.15 -11.34 -39.34
C ILE A 141 -19.62 -11.30 -39.21
N ASN A 142 -18.90 -11.34 -40.33
CA ASN A 142 -17.44 -11.28 -40.34
C ASN A 142 -16.93 -9.95 -39.79
N PHE A 143 -17.58 -8.84 -40.16
CA PHE A 143 -17.22 -7.50 -39.68
C PHE A 143 -17.45 -7.36 -38.18
N LYS A 144 -18.59 -7.86 -37.66
CA LYS A 144 -18.86 -7.90 -36.22
C LYS A 144 -17.84 -8.75 -35.47
N ALA A 145 -17.49 -9.93 -36.00
CA ALA A 145 -16.48 -10.79 -35.39
C ALA A 145 -15.10 -10.11 -35.34
N GLN A 146 -14.70 -9.43 -36.42
CA GLN A 146 -13.45 -8.66 -36.46
C GLN A 146 -13.48 -7.48 -35.49
N LEU A 147 -14.59 -6.74 -35.38
CA LEU A 147 -14.74 -5.67 -34.41
C LEU A 147 -14.64 -6.16 -32.97
N GLU A 148 -15.27 -7.29 -32.65
CA GLU A 148 -15.14 -7.92 -31.32
C GLU A 148 -13.71 -8.37 -31.04
N GLU A 149 -13.02 -8.94 -32.03
CA GLU A 149 -11.61 -9.35 -31.87
C GLU A 149 -10.70 -8.15 -31.65
N VAL A 150 -10.88 -7.08 -32.42
CA VAL A 150 -10.13 -5.83 -32.25
C VAL A 150 -10.42 -5.21 -30.88
N SER A 151 -11.68 -5.16 -30.47
CA SER A 151 -12.06 -4.64 -29.15
C SER A 151 -11.40 -5.43 -28.01
N LYS A 152 -11.37 -6.76 -28.10
CA LYS A 152 -10.66 -7.60 -27.13
C LYS A 152 -9.16 -7.33 -27.12
N LYS A 153 -8.52 -7.19 -28.29
CA LYS A 153 -7.09 -6.87 -28.39
C LYS A 153 -6.75 -5.48 -27.83
N VAL A 154 -7.62 -4.49 -28.04
CA VAL A 154 -7.47 -3.15 -27.46
C VAL A 154 -7.56 -3.21 -25.94
N SER A 155 -8.59 -3.86 -25.38
CA SER A 155 -8.73 -4.04 -23.93
C SER A 155 -7.52 -4.73 -23.30
N GLN A 156 -7.01 -5.79 -23.92
CA GLN A 156 -5.82 -6.49 -23.45
C GLN A 156 -4.55 -5.63 -23.52
N ARG A 157 -4.42 -4.81 -24.56
CA ARG A 157 -3.31 -3.86 -24.69
C ARG A 157 -3.37 -2.77 -23.64
N ASP A 158 -4.55 -2.24 -23.36
CA ASP A 158 -4.75 -1.20 -22.33
C ASP A 158 -4.43 -1.73 -20.94
N GLU A 159 -4.84 -2.96 -20.62
CA GLU A 159 -4.45 -3.64 -19.37
C GLU A 159 -2.92 -3.79 -19.27
N GLN A 160 -2.27 -4.29 -20.33
CA GLN A 160 -0.81 -4.44 -20.37
C GLN A 160 -0.07 -3.10 -20.25
N LEU A 161 -0.57 -2.04 -20.87
CA LEU A 161 -0.01 -0.69 -20.75
C LEU A 161 -0.16 -0.18 -19.31
N GLY A 162 -1.33 -0.36 -18.69
CA GLY A 162 -1.55 0.02 -17.30
C GLY A 162 -0.67 -0.74 -16.30
N GLU A 163 -0.39 -2.02 -16.54
CA GLU A 163 0.56 -2.80 -15.75
C GLU A 163 1.99 -2.29 -15.92
N ARG A 164 2.43 -2.05 -17.15
CA ARG A 164 3.76 -1.50 -17.45
C ARG A 164 3.96 -0.11 -16.87
N GLU A 165 2.96 0.76 -16.93
CA GLU A 165 3.02 2.09 -16.31
C GLU A 165 3.19 2.01 -14.79
N LYS A 166 2.49 1.09 -14.13
CA LYS A 166 2.66 0.85 -12.68
C LYS A 166 4.06 0.35 -12.36
N GLU A 167 4.60 -0.54 -13.19
CA GLU A 167 5.97 -1.03 -13.05
C GLU A 167 7.00 0.08 -13.24
N ILE A 168 6.86 0.89 -14.30
CA ILE A 168 7.70 2.06 -14.56
C ILE A 168 7.65 3.04 -13.38
N LYS A 169 6.47 3.35 -12.84
CA LYS A 169 6.33 4.22 -11.66
C LYS A 169 7.05 3.65 -10.43
N ARG A 170 7.01 2.33 -10.21
CA ARG A 170 7.76 1.67 -9.12
C ARG A 170 9.26 1.77 -9.32
N LEU A 171 9.75 1.51 -10.53
CA LEU A 171 11.17 1.61 -10.87
C LEU A 171 11.69 3.04 -10.73
N ARG A 172 10.92 4.03 -11.21
CA ARG A 172 11.22 5.45 -11.04
C ARG A 172 11.32 5.82 -9.55
N ARG A 173 10.36 5.41 -8.72
CA ARG A 173 10.44 5.63 -7.25
C ARG A 173 11.69 4.98 -6.64
N TYR A 174 12.00 3.74 -7.02
CA TYR A 174 13.21 3.07 -6.54
C TYR A 174 14.50 3.80 -6.94
N GLN A 175 14.54 4.36 -8.15
CA GLN A 175 15.66 5.20 -8.60
C GLN A 175 15.79 6.45 -7.74
N LEU A 176 14.69 7.18 -7.50
CA LEU A 176 14.67 8.34 -6.61
C LEU A 176 15.18 7.98 -5.21
N ASP A 177 14.64 6.91 -4.60
CA ASP A 177 15.04 6.46 -3.27
C ASP A 177 16.55 6.15 -3.23
N SER A 178 17.07 5.50 -4.29
CA SER A 178 18.50 5.19 -4.40
C SER A 178 19.36 6.45 -4.55
N GLU A 179 18.93 7.43 -5.35
CA GLU A 179 19.62 8.72 -5.49
C GLU A 179 19.64 9.46 -4.16
N ILE A 180 18.50 9.53 -3.47
CA ILE A 180 18.41 10.16 -2.16
C ILE A 180 19.37 9.51 -1.16
N MET A 181 19.36 8.18 -1.07
CA MET A 181 20.27 7.46 -0.17
C MET A 181 21.74 7.72 -0.51
N LYS A 182 22.10 7.76 -1.80
CA LYS A 182 23.49 8.02 -2.22
C LYS A 182 23.95 9.40 -1.77
N VAL A 183 23.12 10.43 -1.97
CA VAL A 183 23.46 11.80 -1.58
C VAL A 183 23.48 11.93 -0.07
N ALA A 184 22.47 11.42 0.64
CA ALA A 184 22.43 11.42 2.10
C ALA A 184 23.67 10.76 2.72
N ASN A 185 24.13 9.63 2.16
CA ASN A 185 25.37 8.98 2.59
C ASN A 185 26.61 9.84 2.33
N LYS A 186 26.71 10.52 1.18
CA LYS A 186 27.81 11.46 0.89
C LYS A 186 27.88 12.58 1.93
N HIS A 187 26.73 13.02 2.44
CA HIS A 187 26.60 14.07 3.46
C HIS A 187 26.56 13.53 4.90
N LYS A 188 27.04 12.30 5.14
CA LYS A 188 27.13 11.68 6.48
C LYS A 188 25.80 11.69 7.25
N ALA A 189 24.69 11.44 6.56
CA ALA A 189 23.41 11.24 7.25
C ALA A 189 23.46 10.01 8.18
N TYR A 190 23.01 10.19 9.42
CA TYR A 190 22.94 9.12 10.41
C TYR A 190 21.98 8.00 10.01
N ASN A 191 20.84 8.35 9.37
CA ASN A 191 19.89 7.38 8.84
C ASN A 191 19.35 7.81 7.45
N PRO A 192 20.03 7.42 6.35
CA PRO A 192 19.62 7.75 4.98
C PRO A 192 18.20 7.28 4.63
N SER A 193 17.76 6.15 5.19
CA SER A 193 16.42 5.60 4.93
C SER A 193 15.32 6.48 5.55
N GLN A 194 15.61 7.18 6.64
CA GLN A 194 14.68 8.14 7.24
C GLN A 194 14.53 9.37 6.36
N ILE A 195 15.63 9.86 5.77
CA ILE A 195 15.61 10.99 4.84
C ILE A 195 14.73 10.67 3.64
N VAL A 196 14.91 9.50 3.00
CA VAL A 196 14.04 9.05 1.90
C VAL A 196 12.55 9.17 2.26
N LYS A 197 12.15 8.76 3.47
CA LYS A 197 10.74 8.85 3.91
C LYS A 197 10.24 10.28 4.07
N LEU A 198 11.12 11.20 4.46
CA LEU A 198 10.77 12.59 4.73
C LEU A 198 10.65 13.41 3.44
N ILE A 199 11.52 13.18 2.45
CA ILE A 199 11.61 14.05 1.26
C ILE A 199 11.18 13.38 -0.05
N SER A 200 10.92 12.07 -0.10
CA SER A 200 10.55 11.40 -1.37
C SER A 200 9.23 11.90 -1.98
N SER A 201 8.33 12.47 -1.18
CA SER A 201 7.08 13.07 -1.65
C SER A 201 7.27 14.42 -2.34
N ASP A 202 8.38 15.09 -2.08
CA ASP A 202 8.63 16.46 -2.54
C ASP A 202 9.01 16.50 -4.03
N PHE A 203 9.52 15.38 -4.56
CA PHE A 203 10.02 15.30 -5.92
C PHE A 203 8.92 14.92 -6.92
N THR A 204 8.91 15.65 -8.03
CA THR A 204 8.12 15.31 -9.21
C THR A 204 9.02 14.75 -10.30
N TYR A 205 8.55 13.73 -11.02
CA TYR A 205 9.27 13.19 -12.16
C TYR A 205 8.90 13.96 -13.42
N ASP A 206 9.87 14.58 -14.07
CA ASP A 206 9.71 15.17 -15.39
C ASP A 206 9.99 14.11 -16.47
N GLU A 207 8.97 13.80 -17.27
CA GLU A 207 9.07 12.83 -18.36
C GLU A 207 9.91 13.34 -19.54
N THR A 208 10.06 14.65 -19.68
CA THR A 208 10.82 15.27 -20.78
C THR A 208 12.32 15.17 -20.53
N LEU A 209 12.73 15.43 -19.29
CA LEU A 209 14.13 15.43 -18.88
C LEU A 209 14.57 14.08 -18.28
N GLU A 210 13.63 13.15 -18.12
CA GLU A 210 13.79 11.83 -17.48
C GLU A 210 14.42 11.89 -16.08
N LYS A 211 14.13 12.96 -15.32
CA LYS A 211 14.77 13.26 -14.04
C LYS A 211 13.75 13.69 -12.99
N PHE A 212 14.13 13.52 -11.74
CA PHE A 212 13.38 14.03 -10.60
C PHE A 212 13.80 15.47 -10.30
N THR A 213 12.81 16.35 -10.20
CA THR A 213 12.99 17.77 -9.88
C THR A 213 12.14 18.13 -8.66
N PHE A 214 12.63 19.09 -7.88
CA PHE A 214 11.89 19.72 -6.80
C PHE A 214 11.49 21.12 -7.24
N HIS A 215 10.20 21.40 -7.27
CA HIS A 215 9.66 22.70 -7.68
C HIS A 215 9.66 23.67 -6.50
N VAL A 216 10.42 24.76 -6.62
CA VAL A 216 10.38 25.87 -5.68
C VAL A 216 9.28 26.83 -6.12
N LEU A 217 8.25 26.96 -5.28
CA LEU A 217 7.09 27.80 -5.55
C LEU A 217 7.17 29.12 -4.77
N ASP A 218 6.71 30.21 -5.38
CA ASP A 218 6.51 31.51 -4.75
C ASP A 218 5.34 31.49 -3.75
N GLU A 219 5.19 32.54 -2.93
CA GLU A 219 4.03 32.77 -2.05
C GLU A 219 2.69 32.75 -2.80
N LYS A 220 2.74 32.99 -4.13
CA LYS A 220 1.59 32.95 -5.04
C LYS A 220 1.42 31.62 -5.78
N GLY A 221 2.19 30.59 -5.43
CA GLY A 221 2.15 29.25 -6.03
C GLY A 221 2.70 29.18 -7.46
N LYS A 222 3.49 30.16 -7.89
CA LYS A 222 4.15 30.15 -9.21
C LYS A 222 5.53 29.51 -9.10
N LEU A 223 5.91 28.72 -10.11
CA LEU A 223 7.25 28.14 -10.19
C LEU A 223 8.30 29.24 -10.31
N ILE A 224 9.22 29.28 -9.35
CA ILE A 224 10.37 30.19 -9.34
C ILE A 224 11.60 29.46 -9.86
N ASP A 225 11.84 28.26 -9.36
CA ASP A 225 13.07 27.51 -9.61
C ASP A 225 12.83 26.00 -9.56
N GLU A 226 13.73 25.25 -10.17
CA GLU A 226 13.74 23.79 -10.18
C GLU A 226 15.06 23.30 -9.62
N LYS A 227 15.00 22.60 -8.47
CA LYS A 227 16.19 22.04 -7.84
C LYS A 227 16.34 20.57 -8.20
N SER A 228 17.57 20.14 -8.38
CA SER A 228 17.91 18.73 -8.52
C SER A 228 17.76 17.99 -7.18
N VAL A 229 17.70 16.65 -7.25
CA VAL A 229 17.69 15.78 -6.07
C VAL A 229 18.88 16.06 -5.15
N GLU A 230 20.08 16.24 -5.72
CA GLU A 230 21.28 16.49 -4.92
C GLU A 230 21.22 17.83 -4.17
N GLU A 231 20.80 18.90 -4.85
CA GLU A 231 20.69 20.24 -4.25
C GLU A 231 19.65 20.30 -3.13
N ARG A 232 18.48 19.69 -3.36
CA ARG A 232 17.40 19.69 -2.36
C ARG A 232 17.78 18.89 -1.12
N ILE A 233 18.46 17.75 -1.26
CA ILE A 233 18.91 16.94 -0.13
C ILE A 233 19.96 17.69 0.68
N LYS A 234 20.91 18.33 -0.01
CA LYS A 234 21.94 19.12 0.65
C LYS A 234 21.32 20.23 1.49
N GLU A 235 20.41 21.01 0.91
CA GLU A 235 19.67 22.05 1.62
C GLU A 235 18.86 21.50 2.80
N PHE A 236 18.23 20.33 2.63
CA PHE A 236 17.48 19.69 3.70
C PHE A 236 18.36 19.25 4.88
N LEU A 237 19.57 18.76 4.62
CA LEU A 237 20.51 18.31 5.66
C LEU A 237 21.30 19.45 6.30
N GLU A 238 21.43 20.60 5.62
CA GLU A 238 22.06 21.80 6.16
C GLU A 238 21.08 22.65 7.01
N ASP A 239 19.79 22.30 7.02
CA ASP A 239 18.76 22.96 7.82
C ASP A 239 18.99 22.69 9.33
N PRO A 240 19.10 23.74 10.17
CA PRO A 240 19.25 23.59 11.62
C PRO A 240 18.18 22.71 12.27
N ASP A 241 16.97 22.68 11.72
CA ASP A 241 15.88 21.85 12.26
C ASP A 241 16.12 20.34 12.03
N ASN A 242 17.02 19.98 11.11
CA ASN A 242 17.37 18.61 10.72
C ASN A 242 18.79 18.20 11.15
N ASP A 243 19.48 18.99 11.98
CA ASP A 243 20.84 18.72 12.43
C ASP A 243 20.97 17.35 13.14
N ASN A 244 19.88 16.87 13.75
CA ASN A 244 19.78 15.54 14.34
C ASN A 244 19.85 14.36 13.33
N LEU A 245 19.75 14.64 12.03
CA LEU A 245 19.83 13.63 10.97
C LEU A 245 21.25 13.47 10.40
N VAL A 246 22.19 14.34 10.77
CA VAL A 246 23.58 14.34 10.29
C VAL A 246 24.53 13.89 11.40
N GLU A 247 25.53 13.10 11.06
CA GLU A 247 26.57 12.71 12.01
C GLU A 247 27.42 13.93 12.40
N SER A 248 27.46 14.24 13.70
CA SER A 248 28.34 15.30 14.20
C SER A 248 29.81 15.02 13.88
N GLU A 249 30.57 16.04 13.49
CA GLU A 249 32.01 15.94 13.20
C GLU A 249 32.88 15.74 14.46
N VAL A 250 32.25 15.64 15.64
CA VAL A 250 32.94 15.42 16.90
C VAL A 250 33.54 14.01 16.87
N ASN A 251 34.87 13.92 16.77
CA ASN A 251 35.62 12.68 16.90
C ASN A 251 35.24 11.97 18.20
N THR A 252 34.30 11.03 18.14
CA THR A 252 34.03 10.08 19.21
C THR A 252 35.08 8.97 19.15
N THR A 253 36.36 9.32 19.33
CA THR A 253 37.36 8.40 19.89
C THR A 253 37.12 8.28 21.40
N GLY A 254 35.87 8.01 21.77
CA GLY A 254 35.42 7.80 23.14
C GLY A 254 35.29 6.29 23.38
N THR A 255 36.18 5.76 24.21
CA THR A 255 36.07 4.51 24.97
C THR A 255 34.96 3.53 24.56
N GLY A 256 35.30 2.67 23.59
CA GLY A 256 34.85 1.30 23.42
C GLY A 256 33.52 0.88 24.05
N GLU A 257 32.42 1.13 23.34
CA GLU A 257 31.43 0.07 23.19
C GLU A 257 31.95 -0.90 22.14
N LYS A 258 32.40 -2.07 22.59
CA LYS A 258 32.46 -3.23 21.70
C LYS A 258 31.06 -3.38 21.13
N LYS A 259 30.88 -3.08 19.83
CA LYS A 259 29.84 -3.74 19.04
C LYS A 259 29.92 -5.20 19.45
N SER A 260 28.86 -5.71 20.09
CA SER A 260 28.76 -7.14 20.28
C SER A 260 28.94 -7.73 18.89
N ASP A 261 30.04 -8.44 18.69
CA ASP A 261 30.19 -9.35 17.58
C ASP A 261 28.89 -10.16 17.61
N LYS A 262 27.97 -9.83 16.69
CA LYS A 262 26.80 -10.65 16.44
C LYS A 262 27.39 -12.01 16.17
N PHE A 263 27.21 -12.92 17.12
CA PHE A 263 27.75 -14.27 17.09
C PHE A 263 27.32 -14.88 15.76
N VAL A 264 28.19 -14.84 14.75
CA VAL A 264 28.00 -15.56 13.50
C VAL A 264 28.15 -17.01 13.90
N SER A 265 27.03 -17.67 14.19
CA SER A 265 27.03 -19.07 14.57
C SER A 265 27.60 -19.86 13.38
N GLY A 266 28.85 -20.31 13.51
CA GLY A 266 29.68 -20.75 12.38
C GLY A 266 29.29 -22.10 11.78
N LYS A 267 28.03 -22.52 11.85
CA LYS A 267 27.56 -23.76 11.23
C LYS A 267 26.84 -23.44 9.92
N LYS A 268 27.38 -23.98 8.82
CA LYS A 268 26.72 -23.96 7.51
C LYS A 268 25.30 -24.51 7.64
N ARG A 269 24.31 -23.76 7.16
CA ARG A 269 22.89 -24.14 7.15
C ARG A 269 22.38 -24.13 5.72
N GLY A 270 21.79 -25.24 5.28
CA GLY A 270 21.19 -25.35 3.94
C GLY A 270 22.14 -25.14 2.75
N GLY A 271 23.46 -25.30 2.95
CA GLY A 271 24.48 -25.04 1.91
C GLY A 271 25.03 -23.61 1.89
N TYR A 272 24.49 -22.72 2.72
CA TYR A 272 24.94 -21.34 2.87
C TYR A 272 25.93 -21.21 4.03
N ASP A 273 27.01 -20.44 3.82
CA ASP A 273 28.01 -20.15 4.86
C ASP A 273 27.72 -18.78 5.48
N PRO A 274 27.38 -18.70 6.77
CA PRO A 274 27.16 -17.43 7.48
C PRO A 274 28.35 -16.46 7.43
N LYS A 275 29.55 -16.94 7.06
CA LYS A 275 30.75 -16.11 6.91
C LYS A 275 31.03 -15.68 5.47
N ASP A 276 30.17 -16.03 4.50
CA ASP A 276 30.35 -15.60 3.11
C ASP A 276 30.19 -14.06 3.01
N PRO A 277 31.22 -13.31 2.58
CA PRO A 277 31.17 -11.86 2.46
C PRO A 277 29.98 -11.35 1.64
N LYS A 278 29.56 -12.11 0.62
CA LYS A 278 28.42 -11.73 -0.23
C LYS A 278 27.09 -11.85 0.50
N LEU A 279 26.96 -12.81 1.42
CA LEU A 279 25.74 -12.97 2.21
C LEU A 279 25.65 -11.91 3.30
N VAL A 280 26.77 -11.53 3.89
CA VAL A 280 26.85 -10.43 4.86
C VAL A 280 26.44 -9.11 4.21
N GLU A 281 27.03 -8.77 3.06
CA GLU A 281 26.70 -7.55 2.32
C GLU A 281 25.22 -7.52 1.88
N GLN A 282 24.67 -8.64 1.44
CA GLN A 282 23.25 -8.74 1.07
C GLN A 282 22.30 -8.67 2.27
N ALA A 283 22.70 -9.22 3.42
CA ALA A 283 21.91 -9.14 4.65
C ALA A 283 21.90 -7.70 5.18
N ASP A 284 23.06 -7.05 5.19
CA ASP A 284 23.23 -5.64 5.59
C ASP A 284 22.44 -4.70 4.66
N PHE A 285 22.52 -4.90 3.34
CA PHE A 285 21.71 -4.15 2.37
C PHE A 285 20.20 -4.28 2.61
N LYS A 286 19.75 -5.42 3.13
CA LYS A 286 18.34 -5.68 3.44
C LYS A 286 17.95 -5.33 4.88
N GLY A 287 18.88 -4.86 5.70
CA GLY A 287 18.66 -4.60 7.13
C GLY A 287 18.29 -5.85 7.94
N LEU A 288 18.69 -7.03 7.49
CA LEU A 288 18.40 -8.32 8.13
C LEU A 288 19.63 -8.87 8.85
N SER A 289 19.45 -9.76 9.82
CA SER A 289 20.59 -10.55 10.30
C SER A 289 21.03 -11.55 9.23
N VAL A 290 22.31 -11.94 9.24
CA VAL A 290 22.86 -12.91 8.29
C VAL A 290 22.12 -14.25 8.39
N ASP A 291 21.73 -14.65 9.61
CA ASP A 291 20.96 -15.86 9.86
C ASP A 291 19.53 -15.76 9.29
N ASP A 292 18.85 -14.62 9.46
CA ASP A 292 17.51 -14.40 8.89
C ASP A 292 17.54 -14.39 7.36
N HIS A 293 18.56 -13.79 6.77
CA HIS A 293 18.74 -13.78 5.31
C HIS A 293 19.02 -15.18 4.77
N ILE A 294 19.80 -16.01 5.49
CA ILE A 294 20.02 -17.42 5.15
C ILE A 294 18.71 -18.22 5.23
N ASP A 295 17.90 -18.03 6.26
CA ASP A 295 16.61 -18.72 6.40
C ASP A 295 15.63 -18.37 5.26
N ILE A 296 15.67 -17.12 4.78
CA ILE A 296 14.91 -16.69 3.60
C ILE A 296 15.40 -17.41 2.34
N LEU A 297 16.72 -17.52 2.14
CA LEU A 297 17.30 -18.23 1.00
C LEU A 297 16.95 -19.71 0.98
N ILE A 298 16.99 -20.38 2.14
CA ILE A 298 16.59 -21.78 2.29
C ILE A 298 15.12 -21.96 1.91
N LYS A 299 14.20 -21.14 2.45
CA LYS A 299 12.77 -21.20 2.12
C LYS A 299 12.49 -20.92 0.64
N ARG A 300 13.27 -20.02 0.02
CA ARG A 300 13.17 -19.75 -1.43
C ARG A 300 13.53 -20.99 -2.23
N ASP A 301 14.65 -21.63 -1.91
CA ASP A 301 15.12 -22.80 -2.64
C ASP A 301 14.21 -24.02 -2.44
N GLU A 302 13.63 -24.20 -1.26
CA GLU A 302 12.58 -25.20 -1.01
C GLU A 302 11.33 -24.96 -1.88
N LYS A 303 10.88 -23.71 -2.00
CA LYS A 303 9.75 -23.37 -2.88
C LYS A 303 10.09 -23.64 -4.35
N LEU A 304 11.29 -23.29 -4.79
CA LEU A 304 11.74 -23.55 -6.16
C LEU A 304 11.84 -25.04 -6.47
N LYS A 305 12.31 -25.86 -5.51
CA LYS A 305 12.32 -27.32 -5.65
C LYS A 305 10.90 -27.88 -5.79
N LYS A 306 9.96 -27.45 -4.95
CA LYS A 306 8.55 -27.88 -5.03
C LYS A 306 7.86 -27.51 -6.35
N ILE A 307 8.26 -26.40 -6.98
CA ILE A 307 7.76 -26.01 -8.29
C ILE A 307 8.36 -26.91 -9.38
N LYS A 308 9.68 -27.17 -9.33
CA LYS A 308 10.35 -28.06 -10.29
C LYS A 308 9.90 -29.52 -10.21
N GLU A 309 9.47 -30.00 -9.05
CA GLU A 309 8.93 -31.36 -8.88
C GLU A 309 7.47 -31.48 -9.35
N LYS A 310 6.77 -30.36 -9.55
CA LYS A 310 5.37 -30.32 -10.03
C LYS A 310 5.23 -29.98 -11.52
N SER A 311 6.32 -29.57 -12.18
CA SER A 311 6.42 -29.43 -13.64
C SER A 311 7.01 -30.69 -14.25
#